data_AF-A0A0F8QJX7-F1
#
_entry.id   AF-A0A0F8QJX7-F1
#
_cell.length_a   1.000
_cell.length_b   1.000
_cell.length_c   1.000
_cell.angle_alpha   90.00
_cell.angle_beta   90.00
_cell.angle_gamma   90.00
#
_symmetry.space_group_name_H-M   'P 1'
#
loop_
_entity.id
_entity.type
_entity.pdbx_description
1 polymer ?
#
loop_
_entity_poly.entity_id
_entity_poly.type
_entity_poly.pdbx_seq_one_letter_code
_entity_poly.pdbx_strand_id
1 'polypeptide(L)'
;WVMLPKNARPRHTHLLSIQQPMEDELVESPWNSLELKPDARLGVIGAGIASVYAKEAMQELGLEASFLKIGTYPIPKKLVLKLLDTVDTVLIFEELEPIVEEQVRILAQEAGLEVSILGKEGGFVPREGELDISAFLETLKKVFGLDIEHESGKVSLELAPRPPALCAGCSHRATFYSMRKVFGKDAIYPSDIGCYTLGIQSGTVETTLCMGSSISIASGLYHAGEKRPICCSIGDSTFFHTGMNSLLNAVFNKANITVTILDNRITAMTGHQPNPGVGFTVTGEPTVEVSLAELCRAMGAGSVAVVDPYNLEEIQEAFKAAKDFEGTAVVIAKQPCVISGKRAGIRRVPYIVDPEKCEGCKQCVKFGCPAIEFDEENKCAVITALCSGCGVCAQICKFEAIREVKR
;
A
#
# COMPACT_ATOMS: atom_id res chain seq x y z
N TRP A 1 27.16 6.97 -21.51
CA TRP A 1 27.32 6.15 -22.74
C TRP A 1 25.97 5.52 -23.04
N VAL A 2 25.63 5.28 -24.31
CA VAL A 2 24.36 4.65 -24.70
C VAL A 2 24.59 3.15 -24.88
N MET A 3 23.68 2.31 -24.36
CA MET A 3 23.72 0.84 -24.40
C MET A 3 23.40 0.25 -25.79
N LEU A 4 24.09 0.73 -26.82
CA LEU A 4 24.05 0.09 -28.14
C LEU A 4 24.77 -1.26 -28.08
N PRO A 5 24.42 -2.25 -28.93
CA PRO A 5 25.07 -3.58 -28.90
C PRO A 5 26.62 -3.53 -28.88
N LYS A 6 27.23 -2.60 -29.62
CA LYS A 6 28.69 -2.36 -29.64
C LYS A 6 29.26 -1.95 -28.28
N ASN A 7 28.50 -1.19 -27.48
CA ASN A 7 28.89 -0.71 -26.15
C ASN A 7 28.44 -1.65 -25.03
N ALA A 8 27.35 -2.39 -25.24
CA ALA A 8 26.79 -3.29 -24.24
C ALA A 8 27.75 -4.41 -23.89
N ARG A 9 28.43 -5.00 -24.88
CA ARG A 9 29.45 -6.04 -24.65
C ARG A 9 30.61 -5.56 -23.75
N PRO A 10 31.37 -4.50 -24.09
CA PRO A 10 32.47 -4.04 -23.24
C PRO A 10 31.98 -3.48 -21.90
N ARG A 11 30.75 -2.95 -21.82
CA ARG A 11 30.20 -2.45 -20.56
C ARG A 11 29.69 -3.54 -19.65
N HIS A 12 29.25 -4.67 -20.20
CA HIS A 12 28.99 -5.85 -19.39
C HIS A 12 30.29 -6.38 -18.79
N THR A 13 31.39 -6.43 -19.56
CA THR A 13 32.73 -6.74 -19.01
C THR A 13 33.13 -5.78 -17.90
N HIS A 14 32.90 -4.48 -18.08
CA HIS A 14 33.15 -3.50 -17.02
C HIS A 14 32.27 -3.73 -15.79
N LEU A 15 30.97 -3.98 -15.97
CA LEU A 15 30.04 -4.31 -14.88
C LEU A 15 30.56 -5.50 -14.07
N LEU A 16 30.94 -6.58 -14.74
CA LEU A 16 31.53 -7.76 -14.09
C LEU A 16 32.85 -7.41 -13.37
N SER A 17 33.67 -6.53 -13.96
CA SER A 17 34.94 -6.10 -13.34
C SER A 17 34.75 -5.26 -12.07
N ILE A 18 33.62 -4.57 -11.92
CA ILE A 18 33.34 -3.76 -10.72
C ILE A 18 32.53 -4.52 -9.66
N GLN A 19 31.95 -5.69 -9.99
CA GLN A 19 31.21 -6.49 -9.00
C GLN A 19 32.08 -6.91 -7.82
N GLN A 20 33.27 -7.46 -8.07
CA GLN A 20 34.17 -7.87 -6.98
C GLN A 20 34.61 -6.68 -6.10
N PRO A 21 35.05 -5.53 -6.67
CA PRO A 21 35.28 -4.32 -5.89
C PRO A 21 34.07 -3.87 -5.04
N MET A 22 32.86 -3.93 -5.60
CA MET A 22 31.64 -3.60 -4.84
C MET A 22 31.41 -4.59 -3.69
N GLU A 23 31.55 -5.90 -3.93
CA GLU A 23 31.44 -6.91 -2.88
C GLU A 23 32.48 -6.71 -1.78
N ASP A 24 33.71 -6.33 -2.14
CA ASP A 24 34.78 -6.03 -1.20
C ASP A 24 34.49 -4.78 -0.36
N GLU A 25 33.93 -3.73 -0.96
CA GLU A 25 33.50 -2.52 -0.25
C GLU A 25 32.35 -2.82 0.72
N LEU A 26 31.42 -3.71 0.35
CA LEU A 26 30.31 -4.11 1.22
C LEU A 26 30.77 -4.82 2.49
N VAL A 27 31.92 -5.52 2.48
CA VAL A 27 32.48 -6.15 3.68
C VAL A 27 32.85 -5.13 4.75
N GLU A 28 33.32 -3.94 4.33
CA GLU A 28 33.70 -2.84 5.23
C GLU A 28 32.56 -1.84 5.44
N SER A 29 31.37 -2.13 4.89
CA SER A 29 30.22 -1.25 4.99
C SER A 29 29.73 -1.14 6.45
N PRO A 30 29.44 0.07 6.96
CA PRO A 30 28.93 0.26 8.33
C PRO A 30 27.55 -0.37 8.56
N TRP A 31 26.88 -0.82 7.50
CA TRP A 31 25.59 -1.49 7.56
C TRP A 31 25.70 -2.99 7.88
N ASN A 32 26.90 -3.56 7.74
CA ASN A 32 27.19 -4.94 8.10
C ASN A 32 28.07 -4.97 9.35
N SER A 33 27.88 -5.96 10.22
CA SER A 33 28.74 -6.12 11.40
C SER A 33 28.81 -7.58 11.81
N LEU A 34 30.03 -8.08 12.01
CA LEU A 34 30.31 -9.43 12.46
C LEU A 34 30.88 -9.39 13.88
N GLU A 35 30.25 -10.11 14.79
CA GLU A 35 30.69 -10.33 16.17
C GLU A 35 30.95 -11.82 16.38
N LEU A 36 32.22 -12.21 16.44
CA LEU A 36 32.61 -13.60 16.68
C LEU A 36 32.82 -13.85 18.17
N LYS A 37 32.24 -14.93 18.67
CA LYS A 37 32.52 -15.49 19.99
C LYS A 37 33.33 -16.78 19.82
N PRO A 38 34.62 -16.84 20.24
CA PRO A 38 35.52 -17.95 19.92
C PRO A 38 35.01 -19.35 20.31
N ASP A 39 34.28 -19.44 21.41
CA ASP A 39 33.78 -20.72 21.93
C ASP A 39 32.32 -21.02 21.50
N ALA A 40 31.69 -20.11 20.75
CA ALA A 40 30.31 -20.29 20.33
C ALA A 40 30.22 -21.26 19.15
N ARG A 41 29.43 -22.33 19.32
CA ARG A 41 29.09 -23.27 18.24
C ARG A 41 27.89 -22.84 17.40
N LEU A 42 27.18 -21.81 17.84
CA LEU A 42 26.02 -21.23 17.18
C LEU A 42 26.37 -19.86 16.58
N GLY A 43 26.02 -19.69 15.31
CA GLY A 43 25.96 -18.40 14.63
C GLY A 43 24.51 -17.94 14.41
N VAL A 44 24.27 -16.65 14.46
CA VAL A 44 22.99 -16.05 14.08
C VAL A 44 23.25 -15.00 13.00
N ILE A 45 22.57 -15.11 11.86
CA ILE A 45 22.58 -14.12 10.79
C ILE A 45 21.24 -13.39 10.80
N GLY A 46 21.25 -12.09 11.05
CA GLY A 46 20.07 -11.23 11.01
C GLY A 46 20.11 -10.27 9.83
N ALA A 47 19.02 -10.17 9.05
CA ALA A 47 18.93 -9.28 7.90
C ALA A 47 18.05 -8.05 8.18
N GLY A 48 18.55 -6.84 7.89
CA GLY A 48 17.76 -5.61 8.02
C GLY A 48 17.19 -5.42 9.43
N ILE A 49 15.89 -5.18 9.54
CA ILE A 49 15.21 -5.00 10.84
C ILE A 49 15.20 -6.28 11.70
N ALA A 50 15.16 -7.47 11.07
CA ALA A 50 15.19 -8.75 11.77
C ALA A 50 16.48 -8.93 12.60
N SER A 51 17.58 -8.29 12.17
CA SER A 51 18.82 -8.26 12.96
C SER A 51 18.66 -7.60 14.33
N VAL A 52 17.78 -6.60 14.44
CA VAL A 52 17.52 -5.89 15.71
C VAL A 52 16.76 -6.82 16.66
N TYR A 53 15.69 -7.46 16.19
CA TYR A 53 14.90 -8.40 16.99
C TYR A 53 15.75 -9.58 17.49
N ALA A 54 16.54 -10.18 16.59
CA ALA A 54 17.44 -11.26 16.95
C ALA A 54 18.47 -10.82 18.00
N LYS A 55 19.09 -9.65 17.81
CA LYS A 55 20.11 -9.15 18.73
C LYS A 55 19.55 -8.83 20.11
N GLU A 56 18.39 -8.21 20.17
CA GLU A 56 17.70 -7.89 21.42
C GLU A 56 17.33 -9.17 22.18
N ALA A 57 16.71 -10.14 21.51
CA ALA A 57 16.40 -11.44 22.11
C ALA A 57 17.64 -12.20 22.59
N MET A 58 18.74 -12.16 21.82
CA MET A 58 20.02 -12.74 22.24
C MET A 58 20.57 -12.08 23.52
N GLN A 59 20.43 -10.76 23.65
CA GLN A 59 20.87 -10.02 24.83
C GLN A 59 19.99 -10.34 26.05
N GLU A 60 18.67 -10.38 25.89
CA GLU A 60 17.73 -10.71 26.97
C GLU A 60 17.98 -12.11 27.55
N LEU A 61 18.31 -13.08 26.68
CA LEU A 61 18.61 -14.44 27.10
C LEU A 61 20.04 -14.65 27.60
N GLY A 62 20.94 -13.67 27.39
CA GLY A 62 22.38 -13.90 27.57
C GLY A 62 22.90 -15.01 26.66
N LEU A 63 22.40 -15.12 25.42
CA LEU A 63 22.78 -16.18 24.50
C LEU A 63 24.23 -15.98 24.01
N GLU A 64 25.07 -16.96 24.29
CA GLU A 64 26.45 -17.02 23.82
C GLU A 64 26.54 -17.58 22.39
N ALA A 65 26.22 -16.75 21.41
CA ALA A 65 26.33 -17.05 19.97
C ALA A 65 27.12 -15.96 19.22
N SER A 66 27.80 -16.36 18.14
CA SER A 66 28.35 -15.43 17.16
C SER A 66 27.22 -14.79 16.36
N PHE A 67 27.37 -13.52 15.96
CA PHE A 67 26.29 -12.75 15.33
C PHE A 67 26.78 -11.99 14.10
N LEU A 68 26.04 -12.09 13.01
CA LEU A 68 26.27 -11.31 11.79
C LEU A 68 25.01 -10.53 11.43
N LYS A 69 25.13 -9.21 11.42
CA LYS A 69 24.15 -8.30 10.84
C LYS A 69 24.45 -8.11 9.36
N ILE A 70 23.44 -8.31 8.52
CA ILE A 70 23.47 -8.00 7.09
C ILE A 70 22.51 -6.84 6.82
N GLY A 71 23.06 -5.71 6.37
CA GLY A 71 22.30 -4.51 6.01
C GLY A 71 22.42 -4.10 4.55
N THR A 72 22.97 -4.97 3.69
CA THR A 72 23.31 -4.65 2.29
C THR A 72 22.94 -5.78 1.34
N TYR A 73 22.78 -5.45 0.06
CA TYR A 73 22.64 -6.40 -1.05
C TYR A 73 23.59 -6.00 -2.20
N PRO A 74 24.39 -6.92 -2.77
CA PRO A 74 24.55 -8.34 -2.41
C PRO A 74 25.05 -8.57 -0.99
N ILE A 75 24.85 -9.77 -0.44
CA ILE A 75 25.29 -10.07 0.93
C ILE A 75 26.83 -10.11 1.03
N PRO A 76 27.44 -9.73 2.17
CA PRO A 76 28.89 -9.68 2.32
C PRO A 76 29.49 -11.09 2.46
N LYS A 77 29.77 -11.76 1.33
CA LYS A 77 30.23 -13.15 1.26
C LYS A 77 31.38 -13.48 2.21
N LYS A 78 32.39 -12.61 2.28
CA LYS A 78 33.56 -12.82 3.16
C LYS A 78 33.20 -12.83 4.65
N LEU A 79 32.22 -12.02 5.08
CA LEU A 79 31.77 -12.03 6.47
C LEU A 79 30.92 -13.27 6.79
N VAL A 80 30.06 -13.67 5.84
CA VAL A 80 29.28 -14.90 5.95
C VAL A 80 30.21 -16.11 6.10
N LEU A 81 31.16 -16.28 5.18
CA LEU A 81 32.12 -17.39 5.23
C LEU A 81 32.94 -17.39 6.52
N LYS A 82 33.40 -16.22 6.99
CA LYS A 82 34.10 -16.10 8.29
C LYS A 82 33.24 -16.57 9.46
N LEU A 83 31.94 -16.28 9.46
CA LEU A 83 31.04 -16.79 10.49
C LEU A 83 30.90 -18.31 10.39
N LEU A 84 30.58 -18.80 9.18
CA LEU A 84 30.34 -20.22 8.92
C LEU A 84 31.55 -21.10 9.29
N ASP A 85 32.77 -20.63 9.07
CA ASP A 85 34.01 -21.35 9.41
C ASP A 85 34.23 -21.55 10.93
N THR A 86 33.49 -20.81 11.76
CA THR A 86 33.68 -20.79 13.23
C THR A 86 32.55 -21.48 14.01
N VAL A 87 31.47 -21.89 13.33
CA VAL A 87 30.25 -22.39 13.99
C VAL A 87 29.80 -23.71 13.38
N ASP A 88 29.17 -24.57 14.18
CA ASP A 88 28.63 -25.85 13.71
C ASP A 88 27.21 -25.67 13.15
N THR A 89 26.49 -24.65 13.63
CA THR A 89 25.11 -24.34 13.23
C THR A 89 24.94 -22.85 13.07
N VAL A 90 24.19 -22.43 12.05
CA VAL A 90 23.80 -21.04 11.83
C VAL A 90 22.28 -20.92 11.71
N LEU A 91 21.72 -19.96 12.44
CA LEU A 91 20.30 -19.58 12.36
C LEU A 91 20.17 -18.30 11.54
N ILE A 92 19.39 -18.34 10.47
CA ILE A 92 19.10 -17.21 9.60
C ILE A 92 17.75 -16.61 9.97
N PHE A 93 17.75 -15.33 10.33
CA PHE A 93 16.56 -14.58 10.72
C PHE A 93 16.40 -13.38 9.78
N GLU A 94 15.47 -13.51 8.82
CA GLU A 94 15.24 -12.52 7.77
C GLU A 94 13.75 -12.29 7.51
N GLU A 95 13.41 -11.11 7.01
CA GLU A 95 12.04 -10.73 6.67
C GLU A 95 11.59 -11.33 5.33
N LEU A 96 10.28 -11.54 5.20
CA LEU A 96 9.65 -12.05 3.98
C LEU A 96 10.17 -13.43 3.55
N GLU A 97 10.89 -13.50 2.43
CA GLU A 97 11.32 -14.71 1.73
C GLU A 97 12.80 -15.02 2.01
N PRO A 98 13.23 -16.30 1.95
CA PRO A 98 14.53 -16.78 2.42
C PRO A 98 15.71 -16.43 1.50
N ILE A 99 15.85 -15.16 1.11
CA ILE A 99 16.87 -14.73 0.14
C ILE A 99 18.27 -14.82 0.74
N VAL A 100 18.46 -14.44 2.01
CA VAL A 100 19.75 -14.56 2.70
C VAL A 100 20.05 -16.02 3.01
N GLU A 101 19.07 -16.80 3.47
CA GLU A 101 19.22 -18.23 3.72
C GLU A 101 19.68 -18.98 2.46
N GLU A 102 19.02 -18.75 1.32
CA GLU A 102 19.40 -19.34 0.02
C GLU A 102 20.85 -19.00 -0.33
N GLN A 103 21.25 -17.73 -0.21
CA GLN A 103 22.60 -17.30 -0.53
C GLN A 103 23.64 -17.87 0.44
N VAL A 104 23.33 -17.98 1.73
CA VAL A 104 24.22 -18.60 2.73
C VAL A 104 24.40 -20.10 2.45
N ARG A 105 23.33 -20.81 2.04
CA ARG A 105 23.42 -22.22 1.60
C ARG A 105 24.35 -22.38 0.39
N ILE A 106 24.19 -21.52 -0.62
CA ILE A 106 25.07 -21.52 -1.80
C ILE A 106 26.53 -21.30 -1.38
N LEU A 107 26.81 -20.29 -0.56
CA LEU A 107 28.17 -19.98 -0.11
C LEU A 107 28.79 -21.11 0.72
N ALA A 108 28.02 -21.72 1.61
CA ALA A 108 28.48 -22.87 2.40
C ALA A 108 28.87 -24.04 1.50
N GLN A 109 28.02 -24.35 0.50
CA GLN A 109 28.27 -25.41 -0.47
C GLN A 109 29.51 -25.11 -1.33
N GLU A 110 29.63 -23.89 -1.88
CA GLU A 110 30.77 -23.49 -2.71
C GLU A 110 32.10 -23.54 -1.95
N ALA A 111 32.08 -23.21 -0.66
CA ALA A 111 33.25 -23.28 0.23
C ALA A 111 33.53 -24.68 0.79
N GLY A 112 32.62 -25.64 0.59
CA GLY A 112 32.75 -27.00 1.15
C GLY A 112 32.61 -27.05 2.67
N LEU A 113 31.84 -26.14 3.26
CA LEU A 113 31.63 -26.05 4.70
C LEU A 113 30.42 -26.90 5.12
N GLU A 114 30.63 -27.82 6.07
CA GLU A 114 29.58 -28.67 6.65
C GLU A 114 28.93 -27.97 7.87
N VAL A 115 28.13 -26.94 7.61
CA VAL A 115 27.41 -26.17 8.65
C VAL A 115 25.91 -26.46 8.56
N SER A 116 25.27 -26.69 9.71
CA SER A 116 23.81 -26.80 9.77
C SER A 116 23.16 -25.43 9.61
N ILE A 117 22.45 -25.20 8.50
CA ILE A 117 21.79 -23.92 8.21
C ILE A 117 20.30 -24.05 8.49
N LEU A 118 19.83 -23.27 9.47
CA LEU A 118 18.45 -23.24 9.95
C LEU A 118 17.81 -21.91 9.59
N GLY A 119 16.57 -21.93 9.12
CA GLY A 119 15.86 -20.74 8.68
C GLY A 119 14.40 -21.02 8.35
N LYS A 120 13.85 -20.32 7.37
CA LYS A 120 12.45 -20.44 6.93
C LYS A 120 12.22 -21.71 6.11
N GLU A 121 13.16 -22.15 5.28
CA GLU A 121 12.95 -23.36 4.45
C GLU A 121 12.77 -24.62 5.32
N GLY A 122 13.48 -24.70 6.44
CA GLY A 122 13.36 -25.77 7.42
C GLY A 122 12.17 -25.62 8.39
N GLY A 123 11.39 -24.54 8.28
CA GLY A 123 10.27 -24.26 9.19
C GLY A 123 10.65 -23.82 10.61
N PHE A 124 11.93 -23.50 10.85
CA PHE A 124 12.41 -23.03 12.15
C PHE A 124 11.99 -21.59 12.40
N VAL A 125 12.17 -20.74 11.38
CA VAL A 125 11.72 -19.34 11.37
C VAL A 125 10.39 -19.24 10.62
N PRO A 126 9.38 -18.51 11.13
CA PRO A 126 8.13 -18.31 10.40
C PRO A 126 8.35 -17.66 9.03
N ARG A 127 7.80 -18.25 7.98
CA ARG A 127 7.78 -17.65 6.64
C ARG A 127 6.66 -16.59 6.49
N GLU A 128 5.60 -16.73 7.27
CA GLU A 128 4.46 -15.83 7.31
C GLU A 128 4.36 -15.08 8.64
N GLY A 129 3.59 -14.00 8.64
CA GLY A 129 3.42 -13.13 9.81
C GLY A 129 4.50 -12.07 9.92
N GLU A 130 4.48 -11.33 11.04
CA GLU A 130 5.48 -10.34 11.40
C GLU A 130 6.54 -11.00 12.28
N LEU A 131 7.82 -10.76 11.98
CA LEU A 131 8.88 -11.18 12.88
C LEU A 131 9.05 -10.14 13.98
N ASP A 132 9.24 -10.64 15.20
CA ASP A 132 9.54 -9.84 16.37
C ASP A 132 10.50 -10.64 17.28
N ILE A 133 10.75 -10.09 18.48
CA ILE A 133 11.57 -10.75 19.51
C ILE A 133 10.93 -12.10 19.89
N SER A 134 9.61 -12.17 20.05
CA SER A 134 8.91 -13.39 20.42
C SER A 134 9.09 -14.50 19.38
N ALA A 135 9.01 -14.17 18.09
CA ALA A 135 9.25 -15.11 16.99
C ALA A 135 10.67 -15.68 17.02
N PHE A 136 11.67 -14.85 17.35
CA PHE A 136 13.04 -15.32 17.52
C PHE A 136 13.18 -16.25 18.73
N LEU A 137 12.60 -15.90 19.87
CA LEU A 137 12.61 -16.74 21.08
C LEU A 137 11.91 -18.08 20.84
N GLU A 138 10.75 -18.09 20.18
CA GLU A 138 10.06 -19.32 19.76
C GLU A 138 10.91 -20.17 18.82
N THR A 139 11.67 -19.53 17.92
CA THR A 139 12.62 -20.22 17.04
C THR A 139 13.72 -20.91 17.86
N LEU A 140 14.33 -20.21 18.82
CA LEU A 140 15.35 -20.81 19.69
C LEU A 140 14.81 -21.98 20.53
N LYS A 141 13.59 -21.88 21.06
CA LYS A 141 12.91 -23.00 21.74
C LYS A 141 12.80 -24.23 20.85
N LYS A 142 12.32 -24.04 19.60
CA LYS A 142 12.12 -25.12 18.63
C LYS A 142 13.44 -25.78 18.22
N VAL A 143 14.47 -24.97 18.00
CA VAL A 143 15.75 -25.44 17.48
C VAL A 143 16.59 -26.12 18.57
N PHE A 144 16.68 -25.50 19.75
CA PHE A 144 17.63 -25.91 20.78
C PHE A 144 16.97 -26.54 22.02
N GLY A 145 15.64 -26.65 22.04
CA GLY A 145 14.92 -27.19 23.19
C GLY A 145 15.08 -26.35 24.46
N LEU A 146 15.42 -25.07 24.32
CA LEU A 146 15.61 -24.17 25.46
C LEU A 146 14.27 -23.91 26.13
N ASP A 147 14.20 -24.12 27.44
CA ASP A 147 13.03 -23.76 28.24
C ASP A 147 13.09 -22.26 28.57
N ILE A 148 12.68 -21.45 27.59
CA ILE A 148 12.67 -20.00 27.73
C ILE A 148 11.30 -19.58 28.28
N GLU A 149 11.23 -19.23 29.57
CA GLU A 149 10.05 -18.54 30.10
C GLU A 149 10.03 -17.12 29.52
N HIS A 150 9.26 -16.93 28.45
CA HIS A 150 8.94 -15.62 27.92
C HIS A 150 7.42 -15.51 27.96
N GLU A 151 6.92 -14.69 28.89
CA GLU A 151 5.53 -14.26 28.84
C GLU A 151 5.37 -13.46 27.55
N SER A 152 4.89 -14.11 26.49
CA SER A 152 4.40 -13.36 25.34
C SER A 152 3.38 -12.39 25.91
N GLY A 153 3.58 -11.09 25.76
CA GLY A 153 2.63 -10.05 26.16
C GLY A 153 1.31 -10.10 25.37
N LYS A 154 0.89 -11.30 24.93
CA LYS A 154 -0.42 -11.63 24.39
C LYS A 154 -1.44 -11.45 25.50
N VAL A 155 -1.75 -10.19 25.78
CA VAL A 155 -2.92 -9.84 26.55
C VAL A 155 -4.12 -10.34 25.74
N SER A 156 -4.91 -11.24 26.32
CA SER A 156 -6.19 -11.66 25.75
C SER A 156 -7.20 -10.52 25.85
N LEU A 157 -6.97 -9.47 25.06
CA LEU A 157 -7.90 -8.37 24.85
C LEU A 157 -8.79 -8.75 23.68
N GLU A 158 -10.10 -8.84 23.94
CA GLU A 158 -11.09 -8.87 22.86
C GLU A 158 -11.11 -7.47 22.23
N LEU A 159 -10.33 -7.31 21.17
CA LEU A 159 -10.25 -6.04 20.44
C LEU A 159 -11.47 -5.91 19.53
N ALA A 160 -12.11 -4.74 19.56
CA ALA A 160 -13.14 -4.42 18.59
C ALA A 160 -12.59 -4.54 17.16
N PRO A 161 -13.33 -5.17 16.22
CA PRO A 161 -12.89 -5.29 14.85
C PRO A 161 -12.73 -3.89 14.23
N ARG A 162 -11.63 -3.67 13.52
CA ARG A 162 -11.35 -2.42 12.79
C ARG A 162 -11.45 -2.69 11.30
N PRO A 163 -12.67 -2.72 10.72
CA PRO A 163 -12.81 -3.00 9.30
C PRO A 163 -12.16 -1.88 8.47
N PRO A 164 -11.61 -2.20 7.28
CA PRO A 164 -10.97 -1.20 6.42
C PRO A 164 -11.96 -0.08 6.05
N ALA A 165 -11.69 1.15 6.48
CA ALA A 165 -12.65 2.25 6.32
C ALA A 165 -11.97 3.55 5.86
N LEU A 166 -12.63 4.25 4.93
CA LEU A 166 -12.24 5.61 4.53
C LEU A 166 -12.48 6.60 5.68
N CYS A 167 -11.67 7.65 5.78
CA CYS A 167 -11.85 8.70 6.80
C CYS A 167 -13.25 9.36 6.72
N ALA A 168 -13.71 9.92 7.83
CA ALA A 168 -14.93 10.73 7.88
C ALA A 168 -14.85 11.87 6.85
N GLY A 169 -15.84 11.95 5.97
CA GLY A 169 -15.88 12.96 4.90
C GLY A 169 -14.90 12.75 3.74
N CYS A 170 -14.16 11.64 3.66
CA CYS A 170 -13.30 11.34 2.51
C CYS A 170 -14.10 11.40 1.19
N SER A 171 -13.57 12.14 0.22
CA SER A 171 -14.17 12.37 -1.11
C SER A 171 -14.35 11.10 -1.93
N HIS A 172 -13.43 10.13 -1.80
CA HIS A 172 -13.51 8.85 -2.51
C HIS A 172 -14.83 8.10 -2.24
N ARG A 173 -15.39 8.23 -1.04
CA ARG A 173 -16.68 7.60 -0.70
C ARG A 173 -17.82 8.15 -1.55
N ALA A 174 -17.84 9.46 -1.81
CA ALA A 174 -18.86 10.09 -2.64
C ALA A 174 -18.70 9.69 -4.12
N THR A 175 -17.45 9.55 -4.57
CA THR A 175 -17.12 8.98 -5.88
C THR A 175 -17.65 7.55 -6.03
N PHE A 176 -17.30 6.65 -5.11
CA PHE A 176 -17.75 5.25 -5.15
C PHE A 176 -19.26 5.10 -5.04
N TYR A 177 -19.91 5.90 -4.19
CA TYR A 177 -21.37 5.96 -4.12
C TYR A 177 -21.98 6.31 -5.49
N SER A 178 -21.41 7.31 -6.18
CA SER A 178 -21.90 7.75 -7.48
C SER A 178 -21.57 6.75 -8.60
N MET A 179 -20.39 6.13 -8.58
CA MET A 179 -20.03 5.03 -9.47
C MET A 179 -21.05 3.90 -9.37
N ARG A 180 -21.38 3.44 -8.16
CA ARG A 180 -22.36 2.38 -7.94
C ARG A 180 -23.75 2.76 -8.43
N LYS A 181 -24.16 4.02 -8.18
CA LYS A 181 -25.48 4.51 -8.57
C LYS A 181 -25.66 4.61 -10.08
N VAL A 182 -24.61 4.90 -10.84
CA VAL A 182 -24.67 5.07 -12.30
C VAL A 182 -24.36 3.77 -13.07
N PHE A 183 -23.33 3.03 -12.66
CA PHE A 183 -22.91 1.81 -13.34
C PHE A 183 -23.71 0.58 -12.87
N GLY A 184 -24.21 0.59 -11.63
CA GLY A 184 -24.98 -0.50 -11.06
C GLY A 184 -24.10 -1.62 -10.50
N LYS A 185 -24.71 -2.50 -9.70
CA LYS A 185 -24.01 -3.60 -9.02
C LYS A 185 -23.40 -4.66 -9.94
N ASP A 186 -23.83 -4.72 -11.21
CA ASP A 186 -23.43 -5.75 -12.16
C ASP A 186 -22.23 -5.30 -13.03
N ALA A 187 -21.82 -4.03 -12.92
CA ALA A 187 -20.60 -3.53 -13.57
C ALA A 187 -19.34 -4.09 -12.91
N ILE A 188 -18.23 -4.08 -13.65
CA ILE A 188 -16.93 -4.52 -13.13
C ILE A 188 -16.14 -3.32 -12.64
N TYR A 189 -15.52 -3.46 -11.47
CA TYR A 189 -14.79 -2.39 -10.82
C TYR A 189 -13.34 -2.78 -10.47
N PRO A 190 -12.42 -2.86 -11.45
CA PRO A 190 -11.00 -3.02 -11.17
C PRO A 190 -10.46 -1.80 -10.43
N SER A 191 -9.65 -2.01 -9.40
CA SER A 191 -9.06 -0.94 -8.61
C SER A 191 -7.57 -1.18 -8.39
N ASP A 192 -6.86 -0.14 -7.95
CA ASP A 192 -5.44 -0.20 -7.59
C ASP A 192 -5.23 -0.19 -6.05
N ILE A 193 -3.98 -0.30 -5.62
CA ILE A 193 -3.61 -0.21 -4.21
C ILE A 193 -3.52 1.26 -3.74
N GLY A 194 -4.30 1.61 -2.72
CA GLY A 194 -4.33 2.95 -2.14
C GLY A 194 -5.47 3.12 -1.13
N CYS A 195 -5.71 4.35 -0.67
CA CYS A 195 -6.90 4.63 0.17
C CYS A 195 -8.19 4.15 -0.49
N TYR A 196 -8.23 4.18 -1.82
CA TYR A 196 -9.35 3.79 -2.64
C TYR A 196 -9.59 2.26 -2.69
N THR A 197 -8.63 1.42 -2.30
CA THR A 197 -8.87 -0.01 -2.02
C THR A 197 -9.88 -0.21 -0.88
N LEU A 198 -9.91 0.72 0.09
CA LEU A 198 -10.90 0.74 1.19
C LEU A 198 -12.34 0.99 0.69
N GLY A 199 -12.51 1.32 -0.61
CA GLY A 199 -13.78 1.35 -1.31
C GLY A 199 -14.46 -0.02 -1.44
N ILE A 200 -13.83 -1.13 -1.06
CA ILE A 200 -14.40 -2.48 -1.11
C ILE A 200 -15.80 -2.58 -0.48
N GLN A 201 -16.04 -1.89 0.65
CA GLN A 201 -17.35 -1.89 1.32
C GLN A 201 -18.45 -1.19 0.52
N SER A 202 -18.09 -0.35 -0.46
CA SER A 202 -19.05 0.32 -1.33
C SER A 202 -19.60 -0.60 -2.44
N GLY A 203 -18.97 -1.75 -2.68
CA GLY A 203 -19.28 -2.64 -3.81
C GLY A 203 -18.80 -2.12 -5.16
N THR A 204 -17.76 -1.28 -5.18
CA THR A 204 -17.13 -0.72 -6.40
C THR A 204 -15.61 -0.92 -6.42
N VAL A 205 -15.14 -1.99 -5.78
CA VAL A 205 -13.77 -2.50 -5.86
C VAL A 205 -13.86 -4.02 -5.86
N GLU A 206 -13.51 -4.64 -6.98
CA GLU A 206 -13.56 -6.10 -7.15
C GLU A 206 -12.18 -6.74 -7.24
N THR A 207 -11.20 -6.01 -7.76
CA THR A 207 -9.81 -6.48 -7.88
C THR A 207 -8.84 -5.40 -7.42
N THR A 208 -7.73 -5.80 -6.80
CA THR A 208 -6.59 -4.92 -6.52
C THR A 208 -5.32 -5.77 -6.57
N LEU A 209 -4.43 -5.48 -7.53
CA LEU A 209 -3.23 -6.28 -7.77
C LEU A 209 -1.96 -5.52 -7.35
N CYS A 210 -1.64 -4.44 -8.04
CA CYS A 210 -0.48 -3.60 -7.75
C CYS A 210 -0.75 -2.14 -8.14
N MET A 211 0.22 -1.24 -7.96
CA MET A 211 0.05 0.16 -8.38
C MET A 211 -0.02 0.28 -9.91
N GLY A 212 -1.13 0.81 -10.42
CA GLY A 212 -1.34 1.15 -11.84
C GLY A 212 -1.84 0.00 -12.73
N SER A 213 -2.28 -1.08 -12.11
CA SER A 213 -2.86 -2.27 -12.73
C SER A 213 -4.33 -2.11 -13.15
N SER A 214 -5.11 -1.27 -12.46
CA SER A 214 -6.58 -1.19 -12.62
C SER A 214 -7.02 -0.96 -14.07
N ILE A 215 -6.39 -0.01 -14.77
CA ILE A 215 -6.69 0.33 -16.16
C ILE A 215 -6.30 -0.80 -17.11
N SER A 216 -5.14 -1.44 -16.87
CA SER A 216 -4.68 -2.58 -17.69
C SER A 216 -5.57 -3.80 -17.51
N ILE A 217 -6.03 -4.08 -16.28
CA ILE A 217 -7.02 -5.13 -16.01
C ILE A 217 -8.34 -4.80 -16.72
N ALA A 218 -8.83 -3.57 -16.61
CA ALA A 218 -10.06 -3.13 -17.27
C ALA A 218 -9.98 -3.28 -18.81
N SER A 219 -8.88 -2.82 -19.40
CA SER A 219 -8.60 -2.97 -20.84
C SER A 219 -8.55 -4.46 -21.26
N GLY A 220 -7.83 -5.28 -20.48
CA GLY A 220 -7.73 -6.72 -20.72
C GLY A 220 -9.08 -7.44 -20.65
N LEU A 221 -9.92 -7.12 -19.67
CA LEU A 221 -11.26 -7.68 -19.52
C LEU A 221 -12.16 -7.31 -20.71
N TYR A 222 -12.13 -6.06 -21.16
CA TYR A 222 -12.84 -5.63 -22.36
C TYR A 222 -12.40 -6.43 -23.59
N HIS A 223 -11.09 -6.57 -23.81
CA HIS A 223 -10.55 -7.33 -24.95
C HIS A 223 -10.76 -8.84 -24.84
N ALA A 224 -10.92 -9.37 -23.63
CA ALA A 224 -11.30 -10.76 -23.39
C ALA A 224 -12.79 -11.04 -23.71
N GLY A 225 -13.58 -10.03 -24.06
CA GLY A 225 -14.95 -10.17 -24.52
C GLY A 225 -16.02 -9.88 -23.47
N GLU A 226 -15.66 -9.31 -22.33
CA GLU A 226 -16.62 -8.85 -21.33
C GLU A 226 -17.62 -7.85 -21.92
N LYS A 227 -18.89 -7.99 -21.55
CA LYS A 227 -20.01 -7.19 -22.07
C LYS A 227 -20.60 -6.23 -21.04
N ARG A 228 -20.37 -6.48 -19.75
CA ARG A 228 -20.79 -5.62 -18.66
C ARG A 228 -20.01 -4.30 -18.71
N PRO A 229 -20.60 -3.18 -18.25
CA PRO A 229 -19.85 -1.93 -18.12
C PRO A 229 -18.63 -2.11 -17.20
N ILE A 230 -17.49 -1.53 -17.59
CA ILE A 230 -16.26 -1.59 -16.81
C ILE A 230 -15.88 -0.16 -16.38
N CYS A 231 -15.79 0.07 -15.07
CA CYS A 231 -15.44 1.35 -14.49
C CYS A 231 -14.34 1.15 -13.45
N CYS A 232 -13.08 1.38 -13.83
CA CYS A 232 -11.96 1.17 -12.94
C CYS A 232 -11.62 2.42 -12.13
N SER A 233 -10.96 2.26 -10.98
CA SER A 233 -10.52 3.36 -10.13
C SER A 233 -9.03 3.34 -9.83
N ILE A 234 -8.41 4.52 -9.91
CA ILE A 234 -6.97 4.72 -9.68
C ILE A 234 -6.76 6.05 -8.94
N GLY A 235 -5.80 6.12 -8.01
CA GLY A 235 -5.41 7.38 -7.37
C GLY A 235 -4.54 8.26 -8.28
N ASP A 236 -4.50 9.56 -8.02
CA ASP A 236 -3.61 10.53 -8.69
C ASP A 236 -2.13 10.09 -8.71
N SER A 237 -1.55 9.82 -7.55
CA SER A 237 -0.16 9.38 -7.39
C SER A 237 0.12 8.07 -8.14
N THR A 238 -0.82 7.13 -8.08
CA THR A 238 -0.73 5.84 -8.79
C THR A 238 -0.83 6.02 -10.30
N PHE A 239 -1.66 6.96 -10.74
CA PHE A 239 -1.76 7.32 -12.14
C PHE A 239 -0.44 7.90 -12.67
N PHE A 240 0.19 8.82 -11.94
CA PHE A 240 1.51 9.35 -12.28
C PHE A 240 2.64 8.31 -12.22
N HIS A 241 2.51 7.28 -11.39
CA HIS A 241 3.53 6.23 -11.27
C HIS A 241 3.52 5.29 -12.47
N THR A 242 2.40 4.61 -12.72
CA THR A 242 2.29 3.55 -13.75
C THR A 242 0.99 3.61 -14.54
N GLY A 243 -0.02 4.36 -14.08
CA GLY A 243 -1.32 4.45 -14.75
C GLY A 243 -1.32 5.18 -16.09
N MET A 244 -0.39 6.12 -16.32
CA MET A 244 -0.25 6.81 -17.61
C MET A 244 -0.02 5.83 -18.77
N ASN A 245 0.90 4.88 -18.57
CA ASN A 245 1.21 3.86 -19.59
C ASN A 245 -0.01 2.96 -19.84
N SER A 246 -0.71 2.58 -18.78
CA SER A 246 -1.94 1.78 -18.87
C SER A 246 -3.05 2.53 -19.63
N LEU A 247 -3.24 3.83 -19.39
CA LEU A 247 -4.24 4.65 -20.11
C LEU A 247 -3.88 4.80 -21.58
N LEU A 248 -2.63 5.13 -21.89
CA LEU A 248 -2.15 5.23 -23.26
C LEU A 248 -2.38 3.93 -24.04
N ASN A 249 -2.11 2.78 -23.40
CA ASN A 249 -2.32 1.48 -24.01
C ASN A 249 -3.81 1.14 -24.20
N ALA A 250 -4.66 1.45 -23.23
CA ALA A 250 -6.12 1.26 -23.33
C ALA A 250 -6.71 2.08 -24.48
N VAL A 251 -6.32 3.35 -24.61
CA VAL A 251 -6.71 4.23 -25.72
C VAL A 251 -6.23 3.67 -27.06
N PHE A 252 -4.94 3.33 -27.17
CA PHE A 252 -4.34 2.80 -28.39
C PHE A 252 -5.06 1.53 -28.88
N ASN A 253 -5.41 0.63 -27.96
CA ASN A 253 -6.11 -0.61 -28.28
C ASN A 253 -7.64 -0.46 -28.36
N LYS A 254 -8.18 0.77 -28.25
CA LYS A 254 -9.61 1.07 -28.35
C LYS A 254 -10.45 0.34 -27.29
N ALA A 255 -9.94 0.28 -26.07
CA ALA A 255 -10.71 -0.24 -24.94
C ALA A 255 -11.95 0.64 -24.68
N ASN A 256 -13.11 0.03 -24.47
CA ASN A 256 -14.34 0.74 -24.08
C ASN A 256 -14.56 0.63 -22.57
N ILE A 257 -13.97 1.57 -21.83
CA ILE A 257 -13.89 1.55 -20.37
C ILE A 257 -14.01 2.97 -19.81
N THR A 258 -14.52 3.10 -18.58
CA THR A 258 -14.43 4.35 -17.81
C THR A 258 -13.29 4.25 -16.79
N VAL A 259 -12.37 5.22 -16.82
CA VAL A 259 -11.28 5.37 -15.85
C VAL A 259 -11.64 6.47 -14.86
N THR A 260 -11.76 6.11 -13.59
CA THR A 260 -12.01 7.04 -12.50
C THR A 260 -10.70 7.40 -11.80
N ILE A 261 -10.22 8.63 -11.98
CA ILE A 261 -9.03 9.13 -11.27
C ILE A 261 -9.49 9.83 -10.00
N LEU A 262 -9.05 9.31 -8.86
CA LEU A 262 -9.36 9.79 -7.52
C LEU A 262 -8.27 10.79 -7.08
N ASP A 263 -8.39 12.05 -7.51
CA ASP A 263 -7.43 13.12 -7.21
C ASP A 263 -7.67 13.71 -5.82
N ASN A 264 -6.89 13.22 -4.85
CA ASN A 264 -6.88 13.73 -3.49
C ASN A 264 -5.67 14.63 -3.17
N ARG A 265 -4.90 15.00 -4.20
CA ARG A 265 -3.77 15.92 -4.12
C ARG A 265 -2.64 15.44 -3.21
N ILE A 266 -2.50 14.14 -2.95
CA ILE A 266 -1.47 13.60 -2.05
C ILE A 266 -1.33 12.07 -2.17
N THR A 267 -0.14 11.51 -1.96
CA THR A 267 0.02 10.06 -1.78
C THR A 267 -0.36 9.67 -0.33
N ALA A 268 -1.67 9.59 -0.05
CA ALA A 268 -2.20 9.60 1.31
C ALA A 268 -1.79 8.38 2.17
N MET A 269 -2.12 7.17 1.72
CA MET A 269 -2.04 5.94 2.54
C MET A 269 -0.62 5.60 3.00
N THR A 270 0.39 5.98 2.22
CA THR A 270 1.81 5.66 2.47
C THR A 270 2.53 6.71 3.31
N GLY A 271 1.83 7.72 3.83
CA GLY A 271 2.46 8.76 4.65
C GLY A 271 2.38 10.17 4.08
N HIS A 272 1.45 10.44 3.16
CA HIS A 272 1.17 11.79 2.62
C HIS A 272 2.36 12.41 1.87
N GLN A 273 3.05 11.62 1.04
CA GLN A 273 4.10 12.13 0.16
C GLN A 273 3.50 13.03 -0.94
N PRO A 274 4.16 14.13 -1.34
CA PRO A 274 3.75 14.88 -2.52
C PRO A 274 3.87 14.03 -3.79
N ASN A 275 3.12 14.41 -4.81
CA ASN A 275 3.14 13.77 -6.12
C ASN A 275 3.15 14.85 -7.23
N PRO A 276 3.40 14.51 -8.51
CA PRO A 276 3.49 15.51 -9.57
C PRO A 276 2.27 16.43 -9.72
N GLY A 277 1.12 16.06 -9.17
CA GLY A 277 -0.10 16.85 -9.19
C GLY A 277 -0.17 17.97 -8.15
N VAL A 278 0.85 18.21 -7.30
CA VAL A 278 0.74 19.21 -6.20
C VAL A 278 1.57 20.48 -6.36
N GLY A 279 2.51 20.52 -7.30
CA GLY A 279 3.33 21.72 -7.58
C GLY A 279 4.41 22.05 -6.54
N PHE A 280 4.82 21.08 -5.71
CA PHE A 280 5.98 21.21 -4.82
C PHE A 280 6.74 19.89 -4.68
N THR A 281 8.05 19.97 -4.44
CA THR A 281 8.93 18.82 -4.25
C THR A 281 8.77 18.20 -2.87
N VAL A 282 9.42 17.04 -2.63
CA VAL A 282 9.47 16.40 -1.31
C VAL A 282 10.11 17.28 -0.22
N THR A 283 10.96 18.23 -0.61
CA THR A 283 11.59 19.20 0.30
C THR A 283 10.76 20.48 0.48
N GLY A 284 9.60 20.59 -0.18
CA GLY A 284 8.71 21.74 -0.08
C GLY A 284 9.03 22.89 -1.05
N GLU A 285 9.96 22.70 -1.99
CA GLU A 285 10.27 23.71 -3.01
C GLU A 285 9.15 23.77 -4.06
N PRO A 286 8.68 24.96 -4.47
CA PRO A 286 7.74 25.09 -5.57
C PRO A 286 8.28 24.48 -6.87
N THR A 287 7.42 23.77 -7.59
CA THR A 287 7.76 23.14 -8.88
C THR A 287 6.53 23.11 -9.80
N VAL A 288 6.64 22.45 -10.95
CA VAL A 288 5.55 22.32 -11.93
C VAL A 288 4.44 21.41 -11.38
N GLU A 289 3.21 21.89 -11.44
CA GLU A 289 2.02 21.09 -11.19
C GLU A 289 1.52 20.45 -12.50
N VAL A 290 1.45 19.12 -12.54
CA VAL A 290 0.93 18.39 -13.70
C VAL A 290 -0.60 18.31 -13.66
N SER A 291 -1.24 18.82 -14.71
CA SER A 291 -2.69 18.71 -14.92
C SER A 291 -3.08 17.31 -15.39
N LEU A 292 -3.76 16.54 -14.55
CA LEU A 292 -4.30 15.22 -14.91
C LEU A 292 -5.23 15.28 -16.12
N ALA A 293 -6.05 16.33 -16.22
CA ALA A 293 -7.02 16.48 -17.31
C ALA A 293 -6.35 16.70 -18.66
N GLU A 294 -5.37 17.61 -18.72
CA GLU A 294 -4.61 17.87 -19.95
C GLU A 294 -3.75 16.67 -20.33
N LEU A 295 -3.14 16.01 -19.35
CA LEU A 295 -2.36 14.79 -19.56
C LEU A 295 -3.22 13.65 -20.13
N CYS A 296 -4.42 13.40 -19.60
CA CYS A 296 -5.33 12.39 -20.12
C CYS A 296 -5.77 12.70 -21.56
N ARG A 297 -6.08 13.97 -21.87
CA ARG A 297 -6.42 14.40 -23.24
C ARG A 297 -5.25 14.22 -24.19
N ALA A 298 -4.04 14.57 -23.76
CA ALA A 298 -2.82 14.41 -24.55
C ALA A 298 -2.50 12.94 -24.87
N MET A 299 -2.88 12.01 -24.00
CA MET A 299 -2.78 10.57 -24.23
C MET A 299 -3.93 10.00 -25.10
N GLY A 300 -4.89 10.83 -25.52
CA GLY A 300 -5.95 10.46 -26.45
C GLY A 300 -7.23 9.94 -25.82
N ALA A 301 -7.45 10.14 -24.51
CA ALA A 301 -8.76 9.86 -23.90
C ALA A 301 -9.84 10.72 -24.56
N GLY A 302 -10.87 10.07 -25.11
CA GLY A 302 -11.87 10.74 -25.95
C GLY A 302 -12.90 11.58 -25.18
N SER A 303 -13.03 11.33 -23.88
CA SER A 303 -13.84 12.12 -22.95
C SER A 303 -13.09 12.28 -21.64
N VAL A 304 -12.96 13.52 -21.14
CA VAL A 304 -12.27 13.83 -19.89
C VAL A 304 -13.06 14.89 -19.11
N ALA A 305 -13.62 14.48 -17.97
CA ALA A 305 -14.34 15.35 -17.04
C ALA A 305 -13.55 15.53 -15.74
N VAL A 306 -13.54 16.75 -15.18
CA VAL A 306 -13.04 17.03 -13.83
C VAL A 306 -14.24 17.52 -13.02
N VAL A 307 -14.50 16.87 -11.89
CA VAL A 307 -15.69 17.13 -11.08
C VAL A 307 -15.37 17.19 -9.60
N ASP A 308 -16.16 17.93 -8.84
CA ASP A 308 -16.14 17.86 -7.39
C ASP A 308 -16.96 16.64 -6.90
N PRO A 309 -16.34 15.60 -6.33
CA PRO A 309 -17.08 14.46 -5.80
C PRO A 309 -18.05 14.78 -4.66
N TYR A 310 -17.92 15.94 -3.99
CA TYR A 310 -18.92 16.35 -3.02
C TYR A 310 -20.19 16.89 -3.66
N ASN A 311 -20.19 17.22 -4.95
CA ASN A 311 -21.40 17.53 -5.71
C ASN A 311 -21.92 16.25 -6.37
N LEU A 312 -22.90 15.59 -5.73
CA LEU A 312 -23.38 14.29 -6.18
C LEU A 312 -24.06 14.32 -7.55
N GLU A 313 -24.71 15.44 -7.90
CA GLU A 313 -25.37 15.61 -9.20
C GLU A 313 -24.33 15.65 -10.31
N GLU A 314 -23.36 16.57 -10.21
CA GLU A 314 -22.30 16.78 -11.17
C GLU A 314 -21.49 15.50 -11.46
N ILE A 315 -21.04 14.80 -10.42
CA ILE A 315 -20.28 13.56 -10.61
C ILE A 315 -21.13 12.42 -11.18
N GLN A 316 -22.43 12.35 -10.86
CA GLN A 316 -23.33 11.36 -11.45
C GLN A 316 -23.60 11.66 -12.94
N GLU A 317 -23.71 12.93 -13.32
CA GLU A 317 -23.83 13.32 -14.73
C GLU A 317 -22.55 13.01 -15.52
N ALA A 318 -21.37 13.33 -14.97
CA ALA A 318 -20.10 12.99 -15.58
C ALA A 318 -19.93 11.47 -15.76
N PHE A 319 -20.34 10.67 -14.78
CA PHE A 319 -20.31 9.21 -14.92
C PHE A 319 -21.31 8.68 -15.94
N LYS A 320 -22.51 9.29 -16.08
CA LYS A 320 -23.46 8.90 -17.14
C LYS A 320 -22.86 9.19 -18.51
N ALA A 321 -22.35 10.40 -18.72
CA ALA A 321 -21.69 10.78 -19.96
C ALA A 321 -20.48 9.89 -20.29
N ALA A 322 -19.68 9.50 -19.30
CA ALA A 322 -18.55 8.58 -19.48
C ALA A 322 -19.00 7.16 -19.80
N LYS A 323 -20.10 6.68 -19.18
CA LYS A 323 -20.68 5.36 -19.43
C LYS A 323 -21.26 5.25 -20.85
N ASP A 324 -21.86 6.33 -21.35
CA ASP A 324 -22.48 6.38 -22.68
C ASP A 324 -21.46 6.64 -23.80
N PHE A 325 -20.22 6.97 -23.47
CA PHE A 325 -19.15 7.23 -24.43
C PHE A 325 -18.55 5.92 -24.97
N GLU A 326 -18.46 5.79 -26.30
CA GLU A 326 -17.78 4.65 -26.93
C GLU A 326 -16.26 4.87 -26.96
N GLY A 327 -15.54 4.15 -26.10
CA GLY A 327 -14.07 4.18 -26.02
C GLY A 327 -13.58 4.41 -24.60
N THR A 328 -12.37 4.93 -24.45
CA THR A 328 -11.80 5.18 -23.12
C THR A 328 -12.19 6.59 -22.65
N ALA A 329 -13.06 6.66 -21.64
CA ALA A 329 -13.46 7.89 -20.96
C ALA A 329 -12.76 8.03 -19.60
N VAL A 330 -12.51 9.26 -19.16
CA VAL A 330 -11.87 9.56 -17.88
C VAL A 330 -12.73 10.52 -17.06
N VAL A 331 -13.00 10.16 -15.80
CA VAL A 331 -13.63 11.04 -14.81
C VAL A 331 -12.66 11.28 -13.67
N ILE A 332 -12.27 12.53 -13.48
CA ILE A 332 -11.32 12.96 -12.44
C ILE A 332 -12.13 13.58 -11.29
N ALA A 333 -12.26 12.83 -10.20
CA ALA A 333 -12.89 13.30 -8.97
C ALA A 333 -11.86 14.03 -8.10
N LYS A 334 -11.88 15.38 -8.12
CA LYS A 334 -10.83 16.22 -7.52
C LYS A 334 -11.28 16.87 -6.22
N GLN A 335 -10.75 16.41 -5.10
CA GLN A 335 -10.94 17.01 -3.77
C GLN A 335 -9.77 16.66 -2.85
N PRO A 336 -9.14 17.62 -2.15
CA PRO A 336 -8.04 17.32 -1.23
C PRO A 336 -8.40 16.25 -0.20
N CYS A 337 -7.43 15.39 0.13
CA CYS A 337 -7.52 14.46 1.26
C CYS A 337 -7.97 15.22 2.52
N VAL A 338 -8.99 14.73 3.22
CA VAL A 338 -9.56 15.42 4.40
C VAL A 338 -8.53 15.65 5.50
N ILE A 339 -7.55 14.75 5.67
CA ILE A 339 -6.48 14.89 6.66
C ILE A 339 -5.50 15.99 6.23
N SER A 340 -4.94 15.89 5.02
CA SER A 340 -4.01 16.91 4.49
C SER A 340 -4.66 18.27 4.35
N GLY A 341 -5.89 18.32 3.85
CA GLY A 341 -6.67 19.55 3.74
C GLY A 341 -6.86 20.22 5.09
N LYS A 342 -7.22 19.46 6.13
CA LYS A 342 -7.33 20.00 7.51
C LYS A 342 -5.98 20.52 8.01
N ARG A 343 -4.88 19.81 7.76
CA ARG A 343 -3.52 20.28 8.11
C ARG A 343 -3.14 21.57 7.37
N ALA A 344 -3.56 21.70 6.12
CA ALA A 344 -3.38 22.89 5.28
C ALA A 344 -4.36 24.05 5.59
N GLY A 345 -5.15 23.94 6.67
CA GLY A 345 -6.03 25.02 7.12
C GLY A 345 -7.45 25.01 6.53
N ILE A 346 -7.83 24.00 5.73
CA ILE A 346 -9.22 23.86 5.28
C ILE A 346 -10.11 23.59 6.50
N ARG A 347 -11.14 24.42 6.66
CA ARG A 347 -12.14 24.33 7.74
C ARG A 347 -13.53 24.33 7.13
N ARG A 348 -14.22 23.19 7.23
CA ARG A 348 -15.62 23.03 6.78
C ARG A 348 -16.54 23.01 7.99
N VAL A 349 -17.78 23.46 7.80
CA VAL A 349 -18.79 23.44 8.87
C VAL A 349 -19.32 22.01 9.03
N PRO A 350 -19.31 21.43 10.24
CA PRO A 350 -19.92 20.13 10.49
C PRO A 350 -21.43 20.16 10.25
N TYR A 351 -22.01 18.98 10.08
CA TYR A 351 -23.45 18.78 9.91
C TYR A 351 -24.03 18.12 11.16
N ILE A 352 -25.32 18.33 11.41
CA ILE A 352 -26.12 17.69 12.45
C ILE A 352 -27.43 17.17 11.86
N VAL A 353 -28.01 16.17 12.53
CA VAL A 353 -29.34 15.66 12.22
C VAL A 353 -30.36 16.41 13.07
N ASP A 354 -31.46 16.82 12.45
CA ASP A 354 -32.67 17.32 13.09
C ASP A 354 -33.59 16.13 13.40
N PRO A 355 -33.74 15.72 14.69
CA PRO A 355 -34.50 14.53 15.04
C PRO A 355 -35.97 14.62 14.65
N GLU A 356 -36.55 15.82 14.62
CA GLU A 356 -37.98 16.01 14.28
C GLU A 356 -38.27 15.74 12.80
N LYS A 357 -37.26 15.85 11.93
CA LYS A 357 -37.38 15.57 10.49
C LYS A 357 -36.87 14.19 10.09
N CYS A 358 -36.21 13.47 10.99
CA CYS A 358 -35.55 12.23 10.65
C CYS A 358 -36.53 11.04 10.69
N GLU A 359 -36.85 10.49 9.53
CA GLU A 359 -37.71 9.29 9.40
C GLU A 359 -36.99 7.96 9.69
N GLY A 360 -35.75 7.97 10.18
CA GLY A 360 -35.03 6.74 10.52
C GLY A 360 -34.73 5.79 9.35
N CYS A 361 -34.78 6.25 8.09
CA CYS A 361 -34.66 5.40 6.88
C CYS A 361 -33.27 4.73 6.65
N LYS A 362 -32.27 5.05 7.48
CA LYS A 362 -30.89 4.55 7.45
C LYS A 362 -30.11 4.80 6.14
N GLN A 363 -30.59 5.63 5.20
CA GLN A 363 -29.88 5.88 3.93
C GLN A 363 -28.53 6.58 4.12
N CYS A 364 -28.46 7.59 4.99
CA CYS A 364 -27.21 8.26 5.35
C CYS A 364 -26.24 7.34 6.13
N VAL A 365 -26.76 6.38 6.89
CA VAL A 365 -25.96 5.36 7.60
C VAL A 365 -25.36 4.37 6.60
N LYS A 366 -26.17 3.89 5.64
CA LYS A 366 -25.74 2.99 4.55
C LYS A 366 -24.69 3.60 3.62
N PHE A 367 -24.54 4.93 3.61
CA PHE A 367 -23.43 5.61 2.92
C PHE A 367 -22.06 5.25 3.52
N GLY A 368 -22.00 4.77 4.77
CA GLY A 368 -20.77 4.23 5.37
C GLY A 368 -19.76 5.30 5.79
N CYS A 369 -20.22 6.48 6.20
CA CYS A 369 -19.35 7.49 6.82
C CYS A 369 -19.17 7.16 8.31
N PRO A 370 -17.95 7.05 8.85
CA PRO A 370 -17.73 6.73 10.26
C PRO A 370 -18.15 7.86 11.22
N ALA A 371 -18.56 9.02 10.69
CA ALA A 371 -19.15 10.10 11.48
C ALA A 371 -20.67 10.03 11.56
N ILE A 372 -21.31 8.97 11.04
CA ILE A 372 -22.77 8.80 11.05
C ILE A 372 -23.09 7.48 11.74
N GLU A 373 -23.77 7.58 12.87
CA GLU A 373 -24.24 6.45 13.67
C GLU A 373 -25.77 6.37 13.59
N PHE A 374 -26.34 5.26 14.06
CA PHE A 374 -27.78 5.12 14.21
C PHE A 374 -28.11 4.88 15.67
N ASP A 375 -28.92 5.77 16.24
CA ASP A 375 -29.48 5.63 17.56
C ASP A 375 -30.73 4.73 17.45
N GLU A 376 -30.60 3.49 17.94
CA GLU A 376 -31.70 2.50 17.90
C GLU A 376 -32.84 2.84 18.87
N GLU A 377 -32.59 3.59 19.96
CA GLU A 377 -33.62 3.99 20.92
C GLU A 377 -34.53 5.07 20.32
N ASN A 378 -33.91 6.13 19.78
CA ASN A 378 -34.64 7.25 19.17
C ASN A 378 -34.97 7.03 17.68
N LYS A 379 -34.54 5.90 17.12
CA LYS A 379 -34.70 5.52 15.69
C LYS A 379 -34.22 6.60 14.73
N CYS A 380 -33.15 7.30 15.09
CA CYS A 380 -32.65 8.48 14.38
C CYS A 380 -31.18 8.31 14.01
N ALA A 381 -30.76 8.92 12.89
CA ALA A 381 -29.34 9.02 12.59
C ALA A 381 -28.68 10.10 13.46
N VAL A 382 -27.43 9.89 13.85
CA VAL A 382 -26.65 10.85 14.63
C VAL A 382 -25.35 11.15 13.89
N ILE A 383 -25.01 12.43 13.76
CA ILE A 383 -23.71 12.85 13.20
C ILE A 383 -22.78 13.20 14.37
N THR A 384 -21.65 12.52 14.45
CA THR A 384 -20.70 12.67 15.56
C THR A 384 -19.69 13.79 15.33
N ALA A 385 -18.89 14.09 16.36
CA ALA A 385 -17.81 15.07 16.30
C ALA A 385 -16.71 14.73 15.27
N LEU A 386 -16.68 13.49 14.72
CA LEU A 386 -15.80 13.11 13.63
C LEU A 386 -16.13 13.79 12.29
N CYS A 387 -17.30 14.44 12.18
CA CYS A 387 -17.77 15.07 10.96
C CYS A 387 -16.77 16.10 10.41
N SER A 388 -16.34 15.88 9.17
CA SER A 388 -15.41 16.77 8.45
C SER A 388 -16.11 17.76 7.51
N GLY A 389 -17.45 17.84 7.55
CA GLY A 389 -18.22 18.88 6.86
C GLY A 389 -18.30 18.74 5.33
N CYS A 390 -18.34 17.52 4.78
CA CYS A 390 -18.40 17.31 3.32
C CYS A 390 -19.79 17.52 2.69
N GLY A 391 -20.87 17.58 3.47
CA GLY A 391 -22.24 17.82 2.98
C GLY A 391 -22.91 16.69 2.18
N VAL A 392 -22.18 15.64 1.79
CA VAL A 392 -22.73 14.55 0.95
C VAL A 392 -23.93 13.84 1.58
N CYS A 393 -23.91 13.62 2.89
CA CYS A 393 -25.04 13.00 3.60
C CYS A 393 -26.32 13.87 3.57
N ALA A 394 -26.19 15.20 3.54
CA ALA A 394 -27.33 16.10 3.38
C ALA A 394 -27.98 15.95 2.00
N GLN A 395 -27.18 15.82 0.94
CA GLN A 395 -27.67 15.58 -0.43
C GLN A 395 -28.35 14.22 -0.59
N ILE A 396 -27.99 13.23 0.23
CA ILE A 396 -28.64 11.90 0.25
C ILE A 396 -29.98 11.95 1.01
N CYS A 397 -30.14 12.88 1.95
CA CYS A 397 -31.31 12.96 2.80
C CYS A 397 -32.51 13.59 2.05
N LYS A 398 -33.51 12.77 1.73
CA LYS A 398 -34.75 13.24 1.08
C LYS A 398 -35.72 14.00 1.99
N PHE A 399 -35.46 14.01 3.30
CA PHE A 399 -36.32 14.62 4.32
C PHE A 399 -35.76 15.94 4.84
N GLU A 400 -34.63 16.41 4.28
CA GLU A 400 -33.95 17.64 4.73
C GLU A 400 -33.64 17.64 6.24
N ALA A 401 -33.43 16.44 6.79
CA ALA A 401 -33.15 16.24 8.22
C ALA A 401 -31.68 16.47 8.57
N ILE A 402 -30.79 16.68 7.60
CA ILE A 402 -29.37 16.91 7.83
C ILE A 402 -29.02 18.33 7.39
N ARG A 403 -28.53 19.14 8.34
CA ARG A 403 -28.21 20.55 8.12
C ARG A 403 -26.86 20.92 8.70
N GLU A 404 -26.28 22.02 8.24
CA GLU A 404 -25.07 22.57 8.84
C GLU A 404 -25.31 23.02 10.28
N VAL A 405 -24.28 22.87 11.12
CA VAL A 405 -24.27 23.46 12.46
C VAL A 405 -24.28 24.98 12.31
N LYS A 406 -25.24 25.66 12.94
CA LYS A 406 -25.24 27.12 13.03
C LYS A 406 -23.99 27.55 13.80
N ARG A 407 -23.18 28.43 13.19
CA ARG A 407 -22.02 29.04 13.84
C ARG A 407 -22.44 30.04 14.92
#